data_AF-A0A661E4G8-F1
#
_entry.id   AF-A0A661E4G8-F1
#
_cell.length_a   1.000
_cell.length_b   1.000
_cell.length_c   1.000
_cell.angle_alpha   90.00
_cell.angle_beta   90.00
_cell.angle_gamma   90.00
#
_symmetry.space_group_name_H-M   'P 1'
#
loop_
_entity.id
_entity.type
_entity.pdbx_description
1 polymer ?
#
loop_
_entity_poly.entity_id
_entity_poly.type
_entity_poly.pdbx_seq_one_letter_code
_entity_poly.pdbx_strand_id
1 'polypeptide(L)' 'MKKLLIIMTCIASLTIAACSRYHLVHKIDVQQGNVITQDEVNLLEPGMNRRQVQFVMGSPMIADVFHQDRWDYVYLLEPG' A
#
# COMPACT_ATOMS: atom_id res chain seq x y z
N MET A 1 -17.22 49.09 19.72
CA MET A 1 -17.74 48.29 18.58
C MET A 1 -16.63 47.75 17.66
N LYS A 2 -15.66 48.56 17.21
CA LYS A 2 -14.56 48.09 16.32
C LYS A 2 -13.72 46.93 16.90
N LYS A 3 -13.37 46.99 18.20
CA LYS A 3 -12.64 45.92 18.90
C LYS A 3 -13.41 44.59 18.95
N LEU A 4 -14.73 44.67 19.13
CA LEU A 4 -15.63 43.50 19.15
C LEU A 4 -15.70 42.85 17.75
N LEU A 5 -15.76 43.68 16.71
CA LEU A 5 -15.81 43.24 15.31
C LEU A 5 -14.52 42.51 14.91
N ILE A 6 -13.35 43.03 15.33
CA ILE A 6 -12.04 42.40 15.11
C ILE A 6 -11.95 41.04 15.81
N ILE A 7 -12.38 40.95 17.07
CA ILE A 7 -12.39 39.68 17.81
C ILE A 7 -13.29 38.65 17.11
N MET A 8 -14.46 39.08 16.64
CA MET A 8 -15.40 38.20 15.92
C MET A 8 -14.83 37.71 14.59
N THR A 9 -14.08 38.55 13.86
CA THR A 9 -13.42 38.14 12.61
C THR A 9 -12.26 37.19 12.85
N CYS A 10 -11.47 37.39 13.92
CA CYS A 10 -10.39 36.48 14.28
C CYS A 10 -10.89 35.10 14.73
N ILE A 11 -12.02 35.03 15.44
CA ILE A 11 -12.62 33.74 15.83
C ILE A 11 -13.16 33.01 14.60
N ALA A 12 -13.81 33.73 13.68
CA ALA A 12 -14.35 33.16 12.45
C ALA A 12 -13.25 32.62 11.51
N SER A 13 -12.08 33.27 11.45
CA SER A 13 -10.97 32.75 10.63
C SER A 13 -10.34 31.48 11.22
N LEU A 14 -10.32 31.34 12.55
CA LEU A 14 -9.78 30.17 13.23
C LEU A 14 -10.65 28.91 13.03
N THR A 15 -11.98 29.08 12.98
CA THR A 15 -12.91 27.96 12.79
C THR A 15 -12.92 27.43 11.36
N ILE A 16 -12.68 28.28 10.36
CA ILE A 16 -12.61 27.86 8.95
C ILE A 16 -11.34 27.05 8.67
N ALA A 17 -10.23 27.35 9.36
CA ALA A 17 -8.98 26.60 9.24
C ALA A 17 -9.05 25.18 9.84
N ALA A 18 -10.10 24.84 10.60
CA ALA A 18 -10.24 23.52 11.21
C ALA A 18 -10.63 22.41 10.22
N CYS A 19 -11.22 22.75 9.07
CA CYS A 19 -11.72 21.78 8.09
C CYS A 19 -10.68 21.35 7.03
N SER A 20 -9.45 21.89 7.05
CA SER A 20 -8.43 21.63 6.01
C SER A 20 -7.55 20.40 6.28
N ARG A 21 -7.95 19.50 7.19
CA ARG A 21 -7.16 18.29 7.47
C ARG A 21 -7.52 17.19 6.45
N TYR A 22 -6.69 17.08 5.41
CA TYR A 22 -6.74 16.03 4.37
C TYR A 22 -6.55 14.60 4.90
N HIS A 23 -6.20 14.42 6.17
CA HIS A 23 -5.98 13.12 6.83
C HIS A 23 -7.24 12.48 7.44
N LEU A 24 -8.43 13.06 7.24
CA LEU A 24 -9.69 12.56 7.82
C LEU A 24 -10.51 11.68 6.87
N VAL A 25 -10.02 11.44 5.65
CA VAL A 25 -10.70 10.56 4.69
C VAL A 25 -10.29 9.12 4.98
N HIS A 26 -11.27 8.25 5.25
CA HIS A 26 -11.03 6.82 5.36
C HIS A 26 -10.45 6.30 4.04
N LYS A 27 -9.26 5.71 4.11
CA LYS A 27 -8.72 4.94 2.99
C LYS A 27 -8.88 3.46 3.31
N ILE A 28 -9.05 2.69 2.25
CA ILE A 28 -9.06 1.23 2.31
C ILE A 28 -7.63 0.72 2.27
N ASP A 29 -7.38 -0.43 2.90
CA ASP A 29 -6.11 -1.12 2.79
C ASP A 29 -5.88 -1.58 1.36
N VAL A 30 -4.68 -1.33 0.83
CA VAL A 30 -4.31 -1.72 -0.54
C VAL A 30 -3.26 -2.82 -0.46
N GLN A 31 -3.61 -3.98 -1.00
CA GLN A 31 -2.68 -5.10 -1.19
C GLN A 31 -2.22 -5.14 -2.65
N GLN A 32 -0.90 -5.23 -2.86
CA GLN A 32 -0.30 -5.31 -4.18
C GLN A 32 0.72 -6.43 -4.24
N GLY A 33 0.80 -7.10 -5.39
CA GLY A 33 1.75 -8.19 -5.60
C GLY A 33 1.18 -9.58 -5.42
N ASN A 34 2.08 -10.52 -5.19
CA ASN A 34 1.76 -11.91 -4.88
C ASN A 34 1.56 -12.02 -3.37
N VAL A 35 0.43 -12.57 -2.93
CA VAL A 35 0.29 -12.99 -1.53
C VAL A 35 1.23 -14.17 -1.32
N ILE A 36 2.13 -14.05 -0.34
CA ILE A 36 3.16 -15.05 -0.07
C ILE A 36 3.03 -15.46 1.39
N THR A 37 2.87 -16.75 1.63
CA THR A 37 2.88 -17.31 2.99
C THR A 37 4.19 -18.04 3.25
N GLN A 38 4.58 -18.10 4.53
CA GLN A 38 5.79 -18.83 4.91
C GLN A 38 5.66 -20.33 4.61
N ASP A 39 4.45 -20.88 4.69
CA ASP A 39 4.19 -22.28 4.40
C ASP A 39 4.44 -22.62 2.92
N GLU A 40 4.02 -21.76 1.99
CA GLU A 40 4.33 -21.91 0.56
C GLU A 40 5.84 -21.83 0.29
N VAL A 41 6.53 -20.88 0.93
CA VAL A 41 7.99 -20.75 0.80
C VAL A 41 8.71 -22.00 1.33
N ASN A 42 8.22 -22.59 2.42
CA ASN A 42 8.79 -23.80 3.00
C ASN A 42 8.61 -25.04 2.12
N LEU A 43 7.64 -25.03 1.19
CA LEU A 43 7.47 -26.09 0.20
C LEU A 43 8.49 -25.99 -0.95
N LEU A 44 9.23 -24.90 -1.07
CA LEU A 44 10.24 -24.74 -2.12
C LEU A 44 11.52 -25.48 -1.79
N GLU A 45 12.02 -26.25 -2.76
CA GLU A 45 13.27 -26.99 -2.64
C GLU A 45 14.23 -26.67 -3.80
N PRO A 46 15.55 -26.66 -3.57
CA PRO A 46 16.52 -26.53 -4.64
C PRO A 46 16.35 -27.62 -5.71
N GLY A 47 16.41 -27.23 -6.99
CA GLY A 47 16.25 -28.14 -8.11
C GLY A 47 14.82 -28.29 -8.62
N MET A 48 13.83 -27.66 -7.96
CA MET A 48 12.48 -27.53 -8.53
C MET A 48 12.50 -26.82 -9.88
N ASN A 49 11.70 -27.32 -10.83
CA ASN A 49 11.53 -26.67 -12.11
C ASN A 49 10.51 -25.52 -12.02
N ARG A 50 10.53 -24.62 -13.00
CA ARG A 50 9.66 -23.44 -13.06
C ARG A 50 8.17 -23.74 -12.91
N ARG A 51 7.67 -24.86 -13.46
CA ARG A 51 6.26 -25.25 -13.33
C ARG A 51 5.91 -25.67 -11.92
N GLN A 52 6.82 -26.36 -11.23
CA GLN A 52 6.64 -26.73 -9.81
C GLN A 52 6.63 -25.48 -8.92
N VAL A 53 7.55 -24.55 -9.14
CA VAL A 53 7.58 -23.28 -8.41
C VAL A 53 6.29 -22.49 -8.64
N GLN A 54 5.81 -22.40 -9.89
CA GLN A 54 4.51 -21.75 -10.20
C GLN A 54 3.32 -22.46 -9.57
N PHE A 55 3.38 -23.78 -9.40
CA PHE A 55 2.31 -24.53 -8.74
C PHE A 55 2.23 -24.19 -7.25
N VAL A 56 3.38 -23.95 -6.60
CA VAL A 56 3.46 -23.59 -5.18
C VAL A 56 3.19 -22.10 -4.95
N MET A 57 3.88 -21.22 -5.67
CA MET A 57 3.90 -19.77 -5.43
C MET A 57 2.93 -19.00 -6.35
N GLY A 58 2.28 -19.67 -7.30
CA GLY A 58 1.52 -19.02 -8.38
C GLY A 58 2.40 -18.36 -9.43
N SER A 59 1.75 -17.65 -10.36
CA SER A 59 2.46 -16.86 -11.39
C SER A 59 3.03 -15.57 -10.77
N PRO A 60 4.31 -15.24 -11.03
CA PRO A 60 4.87 -13.97 -10.56
C PRO A 60 4.15 -12.80 -11.22
N MET A 61 3.80 -11.78 -10.44
CA MET A 61 3.16 -10.57 -10.97
C MET A 61 4.10 -9.77 -11.87
N ILE A 62 5.41 -9.83 -11.60
CA ILE A 62 6.45 -9.13 -12.36
C ILE A 62 7.16 -10.12 -13.28
N ALA A 63 7.10 -9.86 -14.58
CA ALA A 63 7.90 -10.56 -15.58
C ALA A 63 9.03 -9.63 -16.05
N ASP A 64 10.24 -9.85 -15.53
CA ASP A 64 11.43 -9.09 -15.97
C ASP A 64 11.84 -9.53 -17.38
N VAL A 65 11.73 -8.61 -18.34
CA VAL A 65 12.09 -8.84 -19.75
C VAL A 65 13.60 -9.02 -19.97
N PHE A 66 14.43 -8.51 -19.06
CA PHE A 66 15.87 -8.58 -19.16
C PHE A 66 16.46 -9.80 -18.45
N HIS A 67 15.73 -10.38 -17.48
CA HIS A 67 16.19 -11.53 -16.70
C HIS A 67 15.14 -12.64 -16.70
N GLN A 68 15.05 -13.36 -17.83
CA GLN A 68 14.09 -14.47 -17.98
C GLN A 68 14.33 -15.65 -17.01
N ASP A 69 15.50 -15.69 -16.38
CA ASP A 69 15.89 -16.75 -15.44
C ASP A 69 15.65 -16.43 -13.97
N ARG A 70 15.15 -15.23 -13.67
CA ARG A 70 14.79 -14.80 -12.32
C ARG A 70 13.30 -14.46 -12.27
N TRP A 71 12.62 -14.92 -11.22
CA TRP A 71 11.27 -14.49 -10.90
C TRP A 71 11.25 -13.75 -9.59
N ASP A 72 10.60 -12.60 -9.59
CA ASP A 72 10.51 -11.70 -8.45
C ASP A 72 9.07 -11.75 -7.92
N TYR A 73 8.88 -12.31 -6.71
CA TYR A 73 7.61 -12.33 -6.00
C TYR A 73 7.63 -11.24 -4.93
N VAL A 74 6.86 -10.18 -5.14
CA VAL A 74 6.80 -9.01 -4.25
C VAL A 74 5.43 -8.96 -3.60
N TYR A 75 5.37 -8.65 -2.31
CA TYR A 75 4.15 -8.37 -1.57
C TYR A 75 4.25 -7.00 -0.91
N LEU A 76 3.22 -6.17 -1.07
CA LEU A 76 3.08 -4.88 -0.41
C LEU A 76 1.68 -4.74 0.20
N LEU A 77 1.64 -4.30 1.45
CA LEU A 77 0.43 -3.90 2.15
C LEU A 77 0.56 -2.44 2.55
N GLU A 78 -0.22 -1.57 1.92
CA GLU A 78 -0.35 -0.16 2.29
C GLU A 78 -1.64 0.00 3.12
N PRO A 79 -1.54 0.23 4.44
CA PRO A 79 -2.71 0.47 5.28
C PRO A 79 -3.30 1.86 4.98
N GLY A 80 -4.62 1.95 5.08
CA GLY A 80 -5.38 3.19 4.83
C GLY A 80 -5.27 4.28 5.89
#